data_AF-A0A944Y4Z2-F1
#
_entry.id   AF-A0A944Y4Z2-F1
#
_cell.length_a   1.000
_cell.length_b   1.000
_cell.length_c   1.000
_cell.angle_alpha   90.00
_cell.angle_beta   90.00
_cell.angle_gamma   90.00
#
_symmetry.space_group_name_H-M   'P 1'
#
loop_
_entity.id
_entity.type
_entity.pdbx_description
1 polymer ?
#
loop_
_entity_poly.entity_id
_entity_poly.type
_entity_poly.pdbx_seq_one_letter_code
_entity_poly.pdbx_strand_id
1 'polypeptide(L)'
;MNQPSSHPLWLPETTLNQGYQIMGRFYKNMHYEPPTLLFRDLLEIKKIDTEIKRPQLEVIMMNPGSSFPYSLPHESSKGPAIERDCRAEVEETKGRFPTWPDNTQYQVMRVMSAVGIEFARITNLSDACLSDQVSLKDFLQNNRLDFGHCLYERGDYELAEGAPVLCAWGVDDFLEQMIEKAISKIGARKMVGLLKPGQPFRYYHPFPRVDPTNRKIEWLESVVKQLK
;
A
#
# COMPACT_ATOMS: atom_id res chain seq x y z
N MET A 1 5.66 3.66 21.16
CA MET A 1 5.30 2.24 20.99
C MET A 1 6.58 1.44 20.90
N ASN A 2 6.82 0.50 21.82
CA ASN A 2 8.02 -0.35 21.81
C ASN A 2 7.96 -1.28 20.59
N GLN A 3 8.88 -1.10 19.64
CA GLN A 3 9.05 -2.03 18.54
C GLN A 3 9.65 -3.35 19.06
N PRO A 4 9.23 -4.52 18.56
CA PRO A 4 9.78 -5.81 18.97
C PRO A 4 11.16 -6.03 18.34
N SER A 5 12.17 -5.31 18.83
CA SER A 5 13.53 -5.29 18.27
C SER A 5 14.28 -6.63 18.35
N SER A 6 13.77 -7.60 19.11
CA SER A 6 14.39 -8.93 19.28
C SER A 6 13.86 -10.00 18.33
N HIS A 7 12.78 -9.75 17.57
CA HIS A 7 12.22 -10.75 16.67
C HIS A 7 13.06 -10.86 15.38
N PRO A 8 13.44 -12.06 14.90
CA PRO A 8 14.39 -12.23 13.78
C PRO A 8 13.90 -11.64 12.45
N LEU A 9 12.59 -11.58 12.24
CA LEU A 9 11.99 -10.96 11.04
C LEU A 9 11.80 -9.43 11.18
N TRP A 10 11.98 -8.88 12.39
CA TRP A 10 11.71 -7.48 12.67
C TRP A 10 12.93 -6.61 12.44
N LEU A 11 13.20 -6.27 11.17
CA LEU A 11 14.25 -5.32 10.84
C LEU A 11 13.85 -3.89 11.25
N PRO A 12 14.77 -3.11 11.88
CA PRO A 12 14.55 -1.70 12.15
C PRO A 12 14.35 -0.88 10.87
N GLU A 13 13.55 0.18 10.96
CA GLU A 13 13.29 1.09 9.82
C GLU A 13 14.57 1.70 9.26
N THR A 14 15.55 2.02 10.12
CA THR A 14 16.86 2.53 9.70
C THR A 14 17.61 1.55 8.80
N THR A 15 17.58 0.24 9.12
CA THR A 15 18.15 -0.81 8.28
C THR A 15 17.40 -0.94 6.95
N LEU A 16 16.07 -0.87 6.98
CA LEU A 16 15.25 -0.97 5.77
C LEU A 16 15.48 0.22 4.83
N ASN A 17 15.59 1.44 5.35
CA ASN A 17 15.86 2.65 4.58
C ASN A 17 17.23 2.66 3.89
N GLN A 18 18.20 1.89 4.41
CA GLN A 18 19.51 1.72 3.78
C GLN A 18 19.51 0.64 2.69
N GLY A 19 18.51 -0.25 2.68
CA GLY A 19 18.44 -1.39 1.77
C GLY A 19 17.45 -1.22 0.61
N TYR A 20 16.50 -0.30 0.73
CA TYR A 20 15.41 -0.14 -0.24
C TYR A 20 15.22 1.31 -0.69
N GLN A 21 14.94 1.48 -1.97
CA GLN A 21 14.43 2.71 -2.57
C GLN A 21 12.91 2.58 -2.81
N ILE A 22 12.19 3.69 -2.66
CA ILE A 22 10.74 3.73 -2.83
C ILE A 22 10.35 4.84 -3.79
N MET A 23 9.56 4.46 -4.79
CA MET A 23 9.07 5.38 -5.81
C MET A 23 7.55 5.31 -5.88
N GLY A 24 6.86 6.42 -5.69
CA GLY A 24 5.40 6.52 -5.80
C GLY A 24 4.99 7.33 -7.01
N ARG A 25 3.89 6.96 -7.67
CA ARG A 25 3.25 7.79 -8.70
C ARG A 25 2.01 8.43 -8.09
N PHE A 26 2.06 9.76 -8.01
CA PHE A 26 1.02 10.56 -7.40
C PHE A 26 0.37 11.45 -8.45
N TYR A 27 -0.89 11.79 -8.22
CA TYR A 27 -1.63 12.72 -9.07
C TYR A 27 -2.69 13.45 -8.24
N LYS A 28 -3.19 14.57 -8.77
CA LYS A 28 -4.37 15.25 -8.24
C LYS A 28 -5.55 14.93 -9.12
N ASN A 29 -6.71 14.74 -8.50
CA ASN A 29 -7.96 14.69 -9.24
C ASN A 29 -8.72 15.99 -8.99
N MET A 30 -8.74 16.86 -10.01
CA MET A 30 -9.39 18.17 -9.94
C MET A 30 -10.92 18.09 -9.94
N HIS A 31 -11.50 16.88 -10.14
CA HIS A 31 -12.95 16.67 -10.11
C HIS A 31 -13.53 16.52 -8.70
N TYR A 32 -12.70 16.43 -7.65
CA TYR A 32 -13.17 16.29 -6.28
C TYR A 32 -12.95 17.56 -5.46
N GLU A 33 -13.92 17.87 -4.61
CA GLU A 33 -13.77 18.92 -3.61
C GLU A 33 -13.39 18.31 -2.24
N PRO A 34 -12.33 18.83 -1.60
CA PRO A 34 -11.47 19.92 -2.09
C PRO A 34 -10.50 19.44 -3.21
N PRO A 35 -10.16 20.30 -4.19
CA PRO A 35 -9.28 19.99 -5.34
C PRO A 35 -7.82 19.71 -4.97
N THR A 36 -7.55 19.52 -3.68
CA THR A 36 -6.24 19.31 -3.08
C THR A 36 -5.98 17.86 -2.70
N LEU A 37 -6.96 16.96 -2.83
CA LEU A 37 -6.77 15.57 -2.43
C LEU A 37 -5.70 14.90 -3.32
N LEU A 38 -4.65 14.42 -2.66
CA LEU A 38 -3.59 13.67 -3.29
C LEU A 38 -4.03 12.22 -3.52
N PHE A 39 -3.74 11.71 -4.71
CA PHE A 39 -3.94 10.32 -5.07
C PHE A 39 -2.60 9.64 -5.36
N ARG A 40 -2.51 8.35 -5.09
CA ARG A 40 -1.37 7.47 -5.43
C ARG A 40 -1.90 6.19 -6.04
N ASP A 41 -1.62 5.98 -7.31
CA ASP A 41 -2.08 4.79 -8.03
C ASP A 41 -1.05 3.64 -8.01
N LEU A 42 0.20 3.96 -7.74
CA LEU A 42 1.32 3.03 -7.79
C LEU A 42 2.39 3.40 -6.77
N LEU A 43 2.94 2.40 -6.12
CA LEU A 43 4.17 2.53 -5.33
C LEU A 43 5.07 1.32 -5.60
N GLU A 44 6.35 1.57 -5.80
CA GLU A 44 7.36 0.54 -6.05
C GLU A 44 8.37 0.55 -4.90
N ILE A 45 8.66 -0.64 -4.36
CA ILE A 45 9.74 -0.85 -3.39
C ILE A 45 10.77 -1.72 -4.08
N LYS A 46 11.99 -1.20 -4.23
CA LYS A 46 13.11 -1.91 -4.85
C LYS A 46 14.29 -1.95 -3.91
N LYS A 47 14.97 -3.08 -3.83
CA LYS A 47 16.28 -3.16 -3.19
C LYS A 47 17.24 -2.23 -3.93
N ILE A 48 18.08 -1.53 -3.18
CA ILE A 48 19.13 -0.68 -3.77
C ILE A 48 20.06 -1.56 -4.60
N ASP A 49 20.49 -1.05 -5.75
CA ASP A 49 21.35 -1.72 -6.73
C ASP A 49 20.79 -2.99 -7.38
N THR A 50 19.48 -3.27 -7.24
CA THR A 50 18.86 -4.41 -7.95
C THR A 50 18.78 -4.18 -9.45
N GLU A 51 19.09 -5.21 -10.23
CA GLU A 51 18.86 -5.23 -11.68
C GLU A 51 17.47 -5.75 -12.05
N ILE A 52 16.66 -6.18 -11.07
CA ILE A 52 15.33 -6.75 -11.30
C ILE A 52 14.39 -5.68 -11.88
N LYS A 53 13.95 -5.93 -13.13
CA LYS A 53 13.12 -4.99 -13.90
C LYS A 53 11.62 -5.19 -13.73
N ARG A 54 11.19 -6.36 -13.24
CA ARG A 54 9.78 -6.72 -13.08
C ARG A 54 9.47 -7.06 -11.62
N PRO A 55 8.28 -6.70 -11.10
CA PRO A 55 7.89 -7.06 -9.75
C PRO A 55 7.93 -8.57 -9.56
N GLN A 56 8.54 -9.02 -8.47
CA GLN A 56 8.49 -10.40 -8.00
C GLN A 56 7.35 -10.60 -6.99
N LEU A 57 6.78 -9.49 -6.49
CA LEU A 57 5.65 -9.46 -5.59
C LEU A 57 4.70 -8.34 -6.00
N GLU A 58 3.45 -8.68 -6.23
CA GLU A 58 2.37 -7.69 -6.30
C GLU A 58 1.75 -7.57 -4.92
N VAL A 59 1.40 -6.35 -4.52
CA VAL A 59 0.77 -6.10 -3.24
C VAL A 59 -0.46 -5.25 -3.47
N ILE A 60 -1.60 -5.72 -2.98
CA ILE A 60 -2.87 -4.99 -3.04
C ILE A 60 -3.30 -4.65 -1.62
N MET A 61 -3.39 -3.36 -1.32
CA MET A 61 -3.75 -2.87 0.00
C MET A 61 -4.71 -1.68 -0.07
N MET A 62 -5.26 -1.25 1.07
CA MET A 62 -5.82 0.10 1.15
C MET A 62 -4.69 1.12 1.02
N ASN A 63 -4.95 2.32 0.49
CA ASN A 63 -3.96 3.37 0.38
C ASN A 63 -3.84 4.21 1.67
N PRO A 64 -2.85 3.97 2.53
CA PRO A 64 -2.59 4.87 3.65
C PRO A 64 -2.08 6.24 3.17
N GLY A 65 -2.66 7.31 3.72
CA GLY A 65 -2.31 8.70 3.44
C GLY A 65 -1.00 9.20 4.05
N SER A 66 -0.21 8.32 4.68
CA SER A 66 1.05 8.69 5.35
C SER A 66 2.30 8.50 4.50
N SER A 67 2.19 7.92 3.29
CA SER A 67 3.29 7.83 2.33
C SER A 67 3.16 8.89 1.23
N PHE A 68 4.19 9.71 1.05
CA PHE A 68 4.17 10.95 0.25
C PHE A 68 5.53 11.23 -0.42
N PRO A 69 5.57 12.00 -1.51
CA PRO A 69 6.82 12.40 -2.19
C PRO A 69 7.79 13.13 -1.26
N TYR A 70 9.10 12.92 -1.45
CA TYR A 70 10.16 13.63 -0.73
C TYR A 70 10.15 15.15 -0.94
N SER A 71 9.66 15.61 -2.10
CA SER A 71 9.54 17.04 -2.41
C SER A 71 8.51 17.75 -1.54
N LEU A 72 7.58 17.01 -0.90
CA LEU A 72 6.62 17.59 0.03
C LEU A 72 7.17 17.57 1.47
N PRO A 73 6.92 18.62 2.28
CA PRO A 73 7.47 18.70 3.63
C PRO A 73 7.05 17.51 4.51
N HIS A 74 8.01 16.93 5.25
CA HIS A 74 7.73 15.78 6.12
C HIS A 74 6.77 16.12 7.27
N GLU A 75 6.67 17.38 7.71
CA GLU A 75 5.70 17.80 8.74
C GLU A 75 4.26 17.78 8.22
N SER A 76 4.06 17.89 6.90
CA SER A 76 2.77 17.66 6.25
C SER A 76 2.28 16.21 6.39
N SER A 77 3.15 15.26 6.78
CA SER A 77 2.80 13.84 6.98
C SER A 77 1.92 13.56 8.21
N LYS A 78 1.84 14.52 9.14
CA LYS A 78 1.12 14.41 10.41
C LYS A 78 -0.16 15.26 10.39
N GLY A 79 -1.12 14.88 9.54
CA GLY A 79 -2.44 15.50 9.46
C GLY A 79 -3.36 14.76 8.48
N PRO A 80 -4.69 14.91 8.54
CA PRO A 80 -5.59 14.30 7.58
C PRO A 80 -5.31 14.86 6.18
N ALA A 81 -5.29 14.01 5.15
CA ALA A 81 -4.83 14.40 3.80
C ALA A 81 -5.66 15.52 3.14
N ILE A 82 -6.86 15.74 3.66
CA ILE A 82 -7.82 16.78 3.26
C ILE A 82 -7.34 18.20 3.57
N GLU A 83 -6.49 18.39 4.58
CA GLU A 83 -5.96 19.71 4.97
C GLU A 83 -4.62 20.06 4.31
N ARG A 84 -4.06 19.12 3.52
CA ARG A 84 -2.77 19.31 2.88
C ARG A 84 -2.98 20.06 1.59
N ASP A 85 -2.67 21.35 1.60
CA ASP A 85 -2.59 22.13 0.38
C ASP A 85 -1.35 21.69 -0.42
N CYS A 86 -1.44 20.53 -1.08
CA CYS A 86 -0.38 19.98 -1.93
C CYS A 86 -0.23 20.79 -3.24
N ARG A 87 -0.49 22.10 -3.23
CA ARG A 87 -0.46 23.00 -4.40
C ARG A 87 0.89 22.95 -5.14
N ALA A 88 1.98 22.70 -4.43
CA ALA A 88 3.30 22.60 -5.02
C ALA A 88 3.58 21.20 -5.62
N GLU A 89 3.86 21.18 -6.93
CA GLU A 89 4.77 20.22 -7.60
C GLU A 89 4.31 18.81 -7.99
N VAL A 90 3.07 18.39 -7.73
CA VAL A 90 2.48 17.28 -8.52
C VAL A 90 1.81 17.92 -9.73
N GLU A 91 2.62 18.37 -10.70
CA GLU A 91 2.13 18.67 -12.05
C GLU A 91 1.37 17.45 -12.59
N GLU A 92 0.50 17.64 -13.58
CA GLU A 92 -0.21 16.58 -14.31
C GLU A 92 0.71 15.50 -14.96
N THR A 93 2.01 15.58 -14.72
CA THR A 93 3.01 14.63 -15.15
C THR A 93 2.90 13.33 -14.35
N LYS A 94 2.61 12.24 -15.06
CA LYS A 94 2.57 10.84 -14.56
C LYS A 94 3.97 10.32 -14.14
N GLY A 95 4.73 11.10 -13.38
CA GLY A 95 6.08 10.78 -12.93
C GLY A 95 6.11 9.86 -11.71
N ARG A 96 7.23 9.15 -11.52
CA ARG A 96 7.53 8.42 -10.29
C ARG A 96 8.45 9.28 -9.43
N PHE A 97 8.10 9.46 -8.16
CA PHE A 97 8.81 10.34 -7.23
C PHE A 97 9.41 9.54 -6.08
N PRO A 98 10.63 9.87 -5.61
CA PRO A 98 11.15 9.37 -4.35
C PRO A 98 10.15 9.63 -3.22
N THR A 99 9.88 8.63 -2.39
CA THR A 99 8.70 8.61 -1.50
C THR A 99 9.05 8.16 -0.09
N TRP A 100 8.48 8.84 0.91
CA TRP A 100 8.59 8.42 2.30
C TRP A 100 7.74 7.16 2.55
N PRO A 101 8.33 6.06 3.07
CA PRO A 101 7.55 4.92 3.53
C PRO A 101 6.72 5.29 4.75
N ASP A 102 5.58 4.64 4.85
CA ASP A 102 4.86 4.45 6.09
C ASP A 102 5.07 3.05 6.67
N ASN A 103 4.51 2.87 7.86
CA ASN A 103 4.52 1.63 8.65
C ASN A 103 4.12 0.36 7.89
N THR A 104 3.20 0.48 6.93
CA THR A 104 2.71 -0.61 6.08
C THR A 104 3.76 -1.00 5.05
N GLN A 105 4.42 -0.01 4.42
CA GLN A 105 5.50 -0.30 3.48
C GLN A 105 6.72 -0.89 4.18
N TYR A 106 7.03 -0.46 5.41
CA TYR A 106 8.06 -1.13 6.21
C TYR A 106 7.73 -2.60 6.51
N GLN A 107 6.46 -2.96 6.75
CA GLN A 107 6.06 -4.37 6.90
C GLN A 107 6.27 -5.15 5.60
N VAL A 108 5.98 -4.57 4.44
CA VAL A 108 6.25 -5.20 3.14
C VAL A 108 7.76 -5.38 2.94
N MET A 109 8.60 -4.40 3.26
CA MET A 109 10.06 -4.54 3.17
C MET A 109 10.61 -5.64 4.08
N ARG A 110 10.02 -5.85 5.27
CA ARG A 110 10.40 -6.97 6.15
C ARG A 110 10.07 -8.32 5.51
N VAL A 111 8.90 -8.44 4.88
CA VAL A 111 8.55 -9.63 4.08
C VAL A 111 9.57 -9.84 2.97
N MET A 112 9.81 -8.80 2.16
CA MET A 112 10.76 -8.84 1.05
C MET A 112 12.15 -9.33 1.50
N SER A 113 12.67 -8.73 2.57
CA SER A 113 13.97 -9.10 3.13
C SER A 113 14.02 -10.54 3.63
N ALA A 114 12.94 -11.05 4.23
CA ALA A 114 12.89 -12.38 4.81
C ALA A 114 12.81 -13.51 3.76
N VAL A 115 12.37 -13.19 2.54
CA VAL A 115 12.18 -14.17 1.45
C VAL A 115 13.07 -13.89 0.23
N GLY A 116 13.93 -12.87 0.29
CA GLY A 116 14.86 -12.53 -0.79
C GLY A 116 14.21 -11.90 -2.02
N ILE A 117 13.03 -11.29 -1.86
CA ILE A 117 12.39 -10.51 -2.94
C ILE A 117 13.03 -9.14 -3.02
N GLU A 118 13.42 -8.73 -4.23
CA GLU A 118 14.13 -7.47 -4.46
C GLU A 118 13.23 -6.38 -5.04
N PHE A 119 12.11 -6.74 -5.66
CA PHE A 119 11.17 -5.79 -6.23
C PHE A 119 9.73 -6.17 -5.91
N ALA A 120 9.05 -5.32 -5.13
CA ALA A 120 7.61 -5.36 -4.92
C ALA A 120 6.94 -4.14 -5.56
N ARG A 121 5.75 -4.37 -6.12
CA ARG A 121 4.86 -3.30 -6.60
C ARG A 121 3.59 -3.29 -5.75
N ILE A 122 3.25 -2.12 -5.26
CA ILE A 122 2.07 -1.86 -4.44
C ILE A 122 1.08 -1.06 -5.27
N THR A 123 -0.13 -1.59 -5.33
CA THR A 123 -1.30 -0.94 -5.91
C THR A 123 -2.42 -0.95 -4.88
N ASN A 124 -3.30 0.04 -4.95
CA ASN A 124 -4.27 0.26 -3.89
C ASN A 124 -5.67 -0.18 -4.30
N LEU A 125 -6.56 -0.48 -3.36
CA LEU A 125 -7.98 -0.64 -3.67
C LEU A 125 -8.64 0.69 -4.10
N SER A 126 -8.11 1.82 -3.61
CA SER A 126 -8.43 3.17 -4.05
C SER A 126 -7.17 4.01 -4.02
N ASP A 127 -7.01 4.87 -5.01
CA ASP A 127 -5.88 5.74 -5.20
C ASP A 127 -5.92 6.92 -4.22
N ALA A 128 -7.04 7.19 -3.53
CA ALA A 128 -7.14 8.28 -2.57
C ALA A 128 -6.18 8.07 -1.37
N CYS A 129 -5.24 8.99 -1.15
CA CYS A 129 -4.29 8.92 -0.04
C CYS A 129 -4.91 9.46 1.25
N LEU A 130 -5.82 8.74 1.87
CA LEU A 130 -6.47 9.15 3.13
C LEU A 130 -5.86 8.43 4.34
N SER A 131 -5.70 9.15 5.45
CA SER A 131 -4.96 8.69 6.66
C SER A 131 -5.60 7.50 7.36
N ASP A 132 -6.89 7.28 7.14
CA ASP A 132 -7.67 6.24 7.80
C ASP A 132 -8.90 5.84 7.01
N GLN A 133 -9.44 4.70 7.41
CA GLN A 133 -10.61 4.07 6.81
C GLN A 133 -11.88 4.91 6.94
N VAL A 134 -12.04 5.66 8.04
CA VAL A 134 -13.22 6.50 8.26
C VAL A 134 -13.24 7.62 7.23
N SER A 135 -12.12 8.32 7.08
CA SER A 135 -11.93 9.36 6.08
C SER A 135 -12.14 8.82 4.65
N LEU A 136 -11.65 7.61 4.36
CA LEU A 136 -11.89 6.98 3.05
C LEU A 136 -13.38 6.68 2.83
N LYS A 137 -14.06 6.12 3.82
CA LYS A 137 -15.48 5.80 3.74
C LYS A 137 -16.32 7.06 3.53
N ASP A 138 -16.05 8.10 4.32
CA ASP A 138 -16.72 9.39 4.21
C ASP A 138 -16.46 10.02 2.82
N PHE A 139 -15.21 9.98 2.34
CA PHE A 139 -14.86 10.50 1.02
C PHE A 139 -15.61 9.77 -0.10
N LEU A 140 -15.61 8.43 -0.10
CA LEU A 140 -16.29 7.63 -1.14
C LEU A 140 -17.81 7.83 -1.12
N GLN A 141 -18.42 7.87 0.07
CA GLN A 141 -19.86 8.09 0.23
C GLN A 141 -20.29 9.49 -0.24
N ASN A 142 -19.56 10.52 0.17
CA ASN A 142 -19.91 11.91 -0.13
C ASN A 142 -19.67 12.27 -1.60
N ASN A 143 -18.66 11.67 -2.24
CA ASN A 143 -18.34 11.95 -3.64
C ASN A 143 -19.08 11.03 -4.62
N ARG A 144 -19.97 10.14 -4.14
CA ARG A 144 -20.74 9.18 -4.95
C ARG A 144 -19.87 8.44 -5.97
N LEU A 145 -18.67 8.07 -5.54
CA LEU A 145 -17.71 7.44 -6.42
C LEU A 145 -18.12 6.00 -6.60
N ASP A 146 -18.56 5.68 -7.82
CA ASP A 146 -18.30 4.35 -8.36
C ASP A 146 -16.80 4.10 -8.18
N PHE A 147 -16.44 2.91 -7.73
CA PHE A 147 -15.11 2.57 -7.19
C PHE A 147 -13.91 2.71 -8.16
N GLY A 148 -14.02 3.50 -9.22
CA GLY A 148 -13.09 3.71 -10.33
C GLY A 148 -11.96 4.70 -10.17
N HIS A 149 -11.50 4.88 -8.93
CA HIS A 149 -10.19 5.51 -8.68
C HIS A 149 -9.21 4.47 -8.21
N CYS A 150 -9.08 3.40 -8.97
CA CYS A 150 -8.05 2.42 -8.75
C CYS A 150 -7.37 2.13 -10.07
N LEU A 151 -6.04 2.03 -10.07
CA LEU A 151 -5.25 1.67 -11.25
C LEU A 151 -5.80 0.45 -12.01
N TYR A 152 -6.45 -0.51 -11.32
CA TYR A 152 -7.03 -1.70 -11.96
C TYR A 152 -8.17 -1.41 -12.93
N GLU A 153 -8.86 -0.27 -12.79
CA GLU A 153 -9.97 0.10 -13.68
C GLU A 153 -9.52 0.80 -14.96
N ARG A 154 -8.26 1.24 -15.02
CA ARG A 154 -7.73 2.03 -16.14
C ARG A 154 -7.36 1.20 -17.38
N GLY A 155 -7.57 -0.12 -17.34
CA GLY A 155 -7.40 -1.06 -18.46
C GLY A 155 -5.94 -1.36 -18.83
N ASP A 156 -5.05 -0.38 -18.67
CA ASP A 156 -3.61 -0.43 -18.98
C ASP A 156 -2.75 -1.09 -17.88
N TYR A 157 -3.36 -1.46 -16.75
CA TYR A 157 -2.67 -2.14 -15.67
C TYR A 157 -2.75 -3.66 -15.78
N GLU A 158 -1.58 -4.29 -15.72
CA GLU A 158 -1.41 -5.73 -15.67
C GLU A 158 -0.55 -6.14 -14.49
N LEU A 159 -1.03 -7.11 -13.72
CA LEU A 159 -0.23 -7.77 -12.67
C LEU A 159 0.93 -8.52 -13.32
N ALA A 160 2.12 -8.44 -12.71
CA ALA A 160 3.30 -9.13 -13.20
C ALA A 160 3.04 -10.64 -13.30
N GLU A 161 3.43 -11.21 -14.44
CA GLU A 161 3.29 -12.64 -14.69
C GLU A 161 4.14 -13.44 -13.70
N GLY A 162 3.56 -14.52 -13.14
CA GLY A 162 4.24 -15.41 -12.19
C GLY A 162 4.44 -14.86 -10.78
N ALA A 163 4.26 -13.55 -10.56
CA ALA A 163 4.38 -12.96 -9.23
C ALA A 163 3.15 -13.33 -8.35
N PRO A 164 3.35 -13.79 -7.10
CA PRO A 164 2.25 -13.90 -6.14
C PRO A 164 1.69 -12.53 -5.81
N VAL A 165 0.42 -12.52 -5.40
CA VAL A 165 -0.29 -11.30 -4.97
C VAL A 165 -0.46 -11.34 -3.45
N LEU A 166 0.21 -10.43 -2.75
CA LEU A 166 0.01 -10.17 -1.34
C LEU A 166 -1.24 -9.31 -1.13
N CYS A 167 -2.28 -9.95 -0.60
CA CYS A 167 -3.55 -9.33 -0.25
C CYS A 167 -3.46 -8.77 1.18
N ALA A 168 -3.57 -7.46 1.33
CA ALA A 168 -3.35 -6.79 2.61
C ALA A 168 -4.29 -5.59 2.82
N TRP A 169 -5.51 -5.70 2.30
CA TRP A 169 -6.47 -4.60 2.22
C TRP A 169 -7.31 -4.36 3.48
N GLY A 170 -7.34 -5.27 4.45
CA GLY A 170 -8.20 -5.14 5.63
C GLY A 170 -9.49 -5.97 5.53
N VAL A 171 -10.26 -5.97 6.60
CA VAL A 171 -11.36 -6.94 6.81
C VAL A 171 -12.72 -6.29 7.01
N ASP A 172 -12.83 -4.99 6.75
CA ASP A 172 -14.08 -4.27 6.91
C ASP A 172 -15.00 -4.48 5.71
N ASP A 173 -16.30 -4.58 5.98
CA ASP A 173 -17.33 -4.90 5.00
C ASP A 173 -17.45 -3.80 3.94
N PHE A 174 -17.15 -2.53 4.27
CA PHE A 174 -17.22 -1.44 3.27
C PHE A 174 -16.28 -1.63 2.07
N LEU A 175 -15.26 -2.50 2.20
CA LEU A 175 -14.32 -2.82 1.13
C LEU A 175 -14.84 -3.85 0.13
N GLU A 176 -16.00 -4.46 0.38
CA GLU A 176 -16.48 -5.63 -0.37
C GLU A 176 -16.38 -5.48 -1.89
N GLN A 177 -16.99 -4.43 -2.43
CA GLN A 177 -17.01 -4.20 -3.88
C GLN A 177 -15.61 -3.97 -4.46
N MET A 178 -14.71 -3.34 -3.69
CA MET A 178 -13.33 -3.10 -4.11
C MET A 178 -12.52 -4.40 -4.10
N ILE A 179 -12.76 -5.26 -3.11
CA ILE A 179 -12.16 -6.59 -3.00
C ILE A 179 -12.63 -7.46 -4.16
N GLU A 180 -13.93 -7.49 -4.46
CA GLU A 180 -14.47 -8.26 -5.60
C GLU A 180 -13.82 -7.88 -6.92
N LYS A 181 -13.67 -6.57 -7.18
CA LYS A 181 -12.95 -6.05 -8.36
C LYS A 181 -11.49 -6.48 -8.37
N ALA A 182 -10.79 -6.39 -7.24
CA ALA A 182 -9.40 -6.82 -7.13
C ALA A 182 -9.26 -8.34 -7.37
N ILE A 183 -10.14 -9.17 -6.80
CA ILE A 183 -10.16 -10.62 -6.97
C ILE A 183 -10.38 -11.01 -8.43
N SER A 184 -11.34 -10.36 -9.10
CA SER A 184 -11.56 -10.56 -10.54
C SER A 184 -10.29 -10.31 -11.36
N LYS A 185 -9.54 -9.25 -11.03
CA LYS A 185 -8.27 -8.92 -11.71
C LYS A 185 -7.12 -9.87 -11.35
N ILE A 186 -7.04 -10.30 -10.09
CA ILE A 186 -6.06 -11.28 -9.62
C ILE A 186 -6.22 -12.59 -10.39
N GLY A 187 -7.47 -13.04 -10.59
CA GLY A 187 -7.79 -14.28 -11.28
C GLY A 187 -7.22 -15.51 -10.57
N ALA A 188 -6.64 -16.44 -11.31
CA ALA A 188 -6.10 -17.70 -10.78
C ALA A 188 -4.71 -17.59 -10.13
N ARG A 189 -4.19 -16.38 -9.90
CA ARG A 189 -2.85 -16.17 -9.33
C ARG A 189 -2.79 -16.59 -7.86
N LYS A 190 -1.60 -16.97 -7.40
CA LYS A 190 -1.33 -17.29 -5.98
C LYS A 190 -1.55 -16.04 -5.13
N MET A 191 -2.61 -16.05 -4.34
CA MET A 191 -2.85 -15.04 -3.30
C MET A 191 -2.16 -15.46 -2.00
N VAL A 192 -1.48 -14.52 -1.36
CA VAL A 192 -0.87 -14.69 -0.04
C VAL A 192 -1.35 -13.59 0.89
N GLY A 193 -1.37 -13.85 2.19
CA GLY A 193 -1.82 -12.88 3.19
C GLY A 193 -2.34 -13.55 4.45
N LEU A 194 -2.58 -12.77 5.50
CA LEU A 194 -3.24 -13.29 6.70
C LEU A 194 -4.77 -13.21 6.51
N LEU A 195 -5.39 -14.32 6.13
CA LEU A 195 -6.83 -14.41 5.91
C LEU A 195 -7.59 -14.41 7.25
N LYS A 196 -8.71 -13.68 7.31
CA LYS A 196 -9.64 -13.73 8.44
C LYS A 196 -10.37 -15.08 8.45
N PRO A 197 -10.33 -15.84 9.57
CA PRO A 197 -10.99 -17.13 9.66
C PRO A 197 -12.48 -17.06 9.29
N GLY A 198 -12.92 -17.97 8.43
CA GLY A 198 -14.32 -18.08 8.01
C GLY A 198 -14.81 -16.98 7.05
N GLN A 199 -13.93 -16.06 6.61
CA GLN A 199 -14.30 -14.97 5.70
C GLN A 199 -13.44 -14.99 4.43
N PRO A 200 -13.94 -15.57 3.33
CA PRO A 200 -13.23 -15.60 2.05
C PRO A 200 -12.78 -14.20 1.62
N PHE A 201 -11.55 -14.11 1.11
CA PHE A 201 -10.94 -12.89 0.58
C PHE A 201 -10.82 -11.70 1.54
N ARG A 202 -11.09 -11.87 2.85
CA ARG A 202 -10.89 -10.83 3.87
C ARG A 202 -9.52 -10.98 4.50
N TYR A 203 -8.52 -10.28 3.94
CA TYR A 203 -7.14 -10.34 4.42
C TYR A 203 -6.83 -9.19 5.38
N TYR A 204 -6.20 -9.48 6.53
CA TYR A 204 -5.80 -8.47 7.49
C TYR A 204 -4.75 -7.51 6.92
N HIS A 205 -4.89 -6.23 7.29
CA HIS A 205 -3.93 -5.18 6.98
C HIS A 205 -2.59 -5.42 7.70
N PRO A 206 -1.42 -5.09 7.11
CA PRO A 206 -0.10 -5.39 7.68
C PRO A 206 0.20 -4.70 9.01
N PHE A 207 -0.53 -3.62 9.29
CA PHE A 207 -0.32 -2.77 10.46
C PHE A 207 -1.63 -2.53 11.21
N PRO A 208 -2.09 -3.48 12.05
CA PRO A 208 -3.28 -3.32 12.87
C PRO A 208 -3.07 -2.24 13.95
N ARG A 209 -4.15 -1.50 14.25
CA ARG A 209 -4.15 -0.42 15.26
C ARG A 209 -4.35 -0.94 16.70
N VAL A 210 -5.03 -2.08 16.86
CA VAL A 210 -5.35 -2.70 18.17
C VAL A 210 -4.41 -3.89 18.40
N ASP A 211 -3.77 -3.94 19.58
CA ASP A 211 -2.69 -4.87 19.95
C ASP A 211 -1.60 -5.00 18.86
N PRO A 212 -0.82 -3.93 18.63
CA PRO A 212 -0.04 -3.77 17.42
C PRO A 212 1.15 -4.72 17.34
N THR A 213 1.80 -5.10 18.44
CA THR A 213 3.10 -5.76 18.35
C THR A 213 2.95 -7.23 17.95
N ASN A 214 2.14 -8.00 18.66
CA ASN A 214 1.98 -9.43 18.40
C ASN A 214 1.33 -9.69 17.04
N ARG A 215 0.29 -8.92 16.69
CA ARG A 215 -0.40 -9.09 15.40
C ARG A 215 0.44 -8.71 14.19
N LYS A 216 1.34 -7.73 14.31
CA LYS A 216 2.27 -7.38 13.22
C LYS A 216 3.30 -8.49 12.97
N ILE A 217 3.77 -9.14 14.04
CA ILE A 217 4.66 -10.30 13.94
C ILE A 217 3.91 -11.48 13.34
N GLU A 218 2.73 -11.82 13.87
CA GLU A 218 1.89 -12.91 13.35
C GLU A 218 1.59 -12.73 11.85
N TRP A 219 1.21 -11.52 11.44
CA TRP A 219 1.01 -11.20 10.03
C TRP A 219 2.28 -11.43 9.21
N LEU A 220 3.43 -10.94 9.69
CA LEU A 220 4.72 -11.06 9.03
C LEU A 220 5.14 -12.53 8.87
N GLU A 221 5.07 -13.31 9.94
CA GLU A 221 5.40 -14.74 9.94
C GLU A 221 4.50 -15.53 9.00
N SER A 222 3.18 -15.27 9.05
CA SER A 222 2.20 -15.94 8.19
C SER A 222 2.48 -15.68 6.71
N VAL A 223 2.74 -14.43 6.34
CA VAL A 223 3.04 -14.05 4.96
C VAL A 223 4.38 -14.64 4.50
N VAL A 224 5.42 -14.54 5.32
CA VAL A 224 6.75 -15.11 5.01
C VAL A 224 6.66 -16.63 4.82
N LYS A 225 5.89 -17.34 5.64
CA LYS A 225 5.68 -18.79 5.51
C LYS A 225 4.99 -19.16 4.19
N GLN A 226 4.06 -18.34 3.70
CA GLN A 226 3.35 -18.60 2.44
C GLN A 226 4.17 -18.30 1.19
N LEU A 227 5.19 -17.43 1.32
CA LEU A 227 6.07 -17.00 0.22
C LEU A 227 7.37 -17.81 0.13
N LYS A 228 7.74 -18.55 1.18
CA LYS A 228 8.77 -19.60 1.12
C LYS A 228 8.22 -20.86 0.46
#